data_AF-A0AAW9I7Q0-F1
#
_entry.id   AF-A0AAW9I7Q0-F1
#
_cell.length_a   1.000
_cell.length_b   1.000
_cell.length_c   1.000
_cell.angle_alpha   90.00
_cell.angle_beta   90.00
_cell.angle_gamma   90.00
#
_symmetry.space_group_name_H-M   'P 1'
#
loop_
_entity.id
_entity.type
_entity.pdbx_description
1 polymer ?
#
loop_
_entity_poly.entity_id
_entity_poly.type
_entity_poly.pdbx_seq_one_letter_code
_entity_poly.pdbx_strand_id
1 'polypeptide(L)'
;VSTSSGLIDSIQLLTGKKTSLFISIMSILFLLSLFGNRISWALGVNNVACYAAENKDMPKGFGRRSSKNNMPVGSAVMNGIVASVVILVAPFLPNQDLFWSFFALNLVMFLLAYLPVFPAFLKLRKIDPHTERPFKVSGSEGFLKMLAVLPMIMIL
;
A
#
# COMPACT_ATOMS: atom_id res chain seq x y z
N VAL A 1 10.58 13.67 21.16
CA VAL A 1 11.18 12.63 20.32
C VAL A 1 10.79 12.93 18.89
N SER A 2 11.76 13.28 18.03
CA SER A 2 11.45 13.56 16.63
C SER A 2 11.11 12.24 15.93
N THR A 3 10.03 12.22 15.14
CA THR A 3 9.62 11.03 14.36
C THR A 3 10.70 10.58 13.37
N SER A 4 11.63 11.46 13.02
CA SER A 4 12.77 11.18 12.14
C SER A 4 13.97 10.55 12.87
N SER A 5 14.15 10.80 14.17
CA SER A 5 15.26 10.24 14.98
C SER A 5 14.84 9.07 15.86
N GLY A 6 13.55 8.75 15.92
CA GLY A 6 12.97 7.84 16.92
C GLY A 6 13.63 6.46 17.00
N LEU A 7 14.11 5.89 15.88
CA LEU A 7 14.83 4.62 15.91
C LEU A 7 16.22 4.75 16.54
N ILE A 8 17.00 5.76 16.14
CA ILE A 8 18.34 6.00 16.69
C ILE A 8 18.23 6.35 18.17
N ASP A 9 17.26 7.19 18.55
CA ASP A 9 16.98 7.54 19.94
C ASP A 9 16.59 6.30 20.77
N SER A 10 15.78 5.39 20.20
CA SER A 10 15.40 4.14 20.87
C SER A 10 16.57 3.18 21.05
N ILE A 11 17.45 3.04 20.05
CA ILE A 11 18.64 2.19 20.15
C ILE A 11 19.66 2.82 21.13
N GLN A 12 19.84 4.14 21.13
CA GLN A 12 20.68 4.84 22.09
C GLN A 12 20.17 4.68 23.53
N LEU A 13 18.85 4.74 23.74
CA LEU A 13 18.20 4.48 25.02
C LEU A 13 18.41 3.04 25.51
N LEU A 14 18.25 2.05 24.62
CA LEU A 14 18.45 0.63 24.95
C LEU A 14 19.91 0.28 25.24
N THR A 15 20.86 0.94 24.57
CA THR A 15 22.29 0.61 24.67
C THR A 15 23.03 1.48 25.70
N GLY A 16 22.39 2.55 26.21
CA GLY A 16 22.96 3.48 27.20
C GLY A 16 24.16 4.30 26.71
N LYS A 17 24.47 4.27 25.40
CA LYS A 17 25.64 4.94 24.79
C LYS A 17 25.17 5.85 23.64
N LYS A 18 25.70 7.08 23.60
CA LYS A 18 25.30 8.11 22.60
C LYS A 18 25.64 7.71 21.17
N THR A 19 26.77 7.05 20.91
CA THR A 19 27.11 6.51 19.58
C THR A 19 28.02 5.31 19.73
N SER A 20 27.64 4.17 19.15
CA SER A 20 28.48 2.97 19.05
C SER A 20 28.47 2.48 17.61
N LEU A 21 29.58 1.89 17.16
CA LEU A 21 29.71 1.23 15.84
C LEU A 21 28.54 0.25 15.59
N PHE A 22 28.04 -0.39 16.65
CA PHE A 22 26.85 -1.24 16.62
C PHE A 22 25.57 -0.48 16.18
N ILE A 23 25.34 0.73 16.70
CA ILE A 23 24.17 1.56 16.37
C ILE A 23 24.21 1.99 14.90
N SER A 24 25.40 2.34 14.40
CA SER A 24 25.59 2.70 12.99
C SER A 24 25.29 1.52 12.05
N ILE A 25 25.76 0.31 12.37
CA ILE A 25 25.46 -0.90 11.58
C ILE A 25 23.96 -1.20 11.58
N MET A 26 23.31 -1.17 12.76
CA MET A 26 21.87 -1.39 12.87
C MET A 26 21.06 -0.36 12.07
N SER A 27 21.49 0.91 12.11
CA SER A 27 20.85 1.99 11.34
C SER A 27 20.96 1.74 9.83
N ILE A 28 22.12 1.29 9.34
CA ILE A 28 22.33 0.94 7.93
C ILE A 28 21.45 -0.24 7.51
N LEU A 29 21.42 -1.33 8.30
CA LEU A 29 20.59 -2.49 8.00
C LEU A 29 19.09 -2.15 7.98
N PHE A 30 18.66 -1.28 8.89
CA PHE A 30 17.29 -0.79 8.91
C PHE A 30 16.95 0.04 7.67
N LEU A 31 17.84 0.95 7.25
CA LEU A 31 17.66 1.72 6.01
C LEU A 31 17.59 0.81 4.78
N LEU A 32 18.44 -0.22 4.70
CA LEU A 32 18.39 -1.22 3.63
C LEU A 32 17.05 -1.98 3.63
N SER A 33 16.54 -2.34 4.82
CA SER A 33 15.24 -3.01 4.96
C SER A 33 14.08 -2.12 4.52
N LEU A 34 14.09 -0.85 4.90
CA LEU A 34 13.09 0.13 4.43
C LEU A 34 13.15 0.31 2.92
N PHE A 35 14.35 0.37 2.35
CA PHE A 35 14.53 0.50 0.90
C PHE A 35 14.01 -0.74 0.16
N GLY A 36 14.38 -1.93 0.63
CA GLY A 36 13.87 -3.20 0.11
C GLY A 36 12.34 -3.29 0.18
N ASN A 37 11.75 -2.89 1.31
CA ASN A 37 10.30 -2.82 1.46
C ASN A 37 9.67 -1.89 0.40
N ARG A 38 10.21 -0.68 0.20
CA ARG A 38 9.68 0.28 -0.77
C ARG A 38 9.74 -0.24 -2.21
N ILE A 39 10.80 -0.96 -2.58
CA ILE A 39 10.90 -1.58 -3.92
C ILE A 39 9.85 -2.67 -4.10
N SER A 40 9.69 -3.56 -3.12
CA SER A 40 8.71 -4.65 -3.17
C SER A 40 7.28 -4.12 -3.36
N TRP A 41 6.90 -3.07 -2.63
CA TRP A 41 5.61 -2.41 -2.79
C TRP A 41 5.46 -1.74 -4.15
N ALA A 42 6.49 -1.03 -4.63
CA ALA A 42 6.44 -0.38 -5.94
C ALA A 42 6.22 -1.39 -7.07
N LEU A 43 6.89 -2.55 -7.03
CA LEU A 43 6.68 -3.63 -7.99
C LEU A 43 5.26 -4.21 -7.90
N GLY A 44 4.75 -4.43 -6.68
CA GLY A 44 3.39 -4.92 -6.45
C GLY A 44 2.33 -3.99 -7.07
N VAL A 45 2.39 -2.69 -6.76
CA VAL A 45 1.43 -1.69 -7.28
C VAL A 45 1.51 -1.57 -8.80
N ASN A 46 2.71 -1.52 -9.37
CA ASN A 46 2.89 -1.43 -10.81
C ASN A 46 2.37 -2.67 -11.54
N ASN A 47 2.47 -3.86 -10.93
CA ASN A 47 1.92 -5.09 -11.50
C ASN A 47 0.38 -5.09 -11.47
N VAL A 48 -0.25 -4.65 -10.38
CA VAL A 48 -1.71 -4.54 -10.30
C VAL A 48 -2.25 -3.55 -11.34
N ALA A 49 -1.60 -2.39 -11.48
CA ALA A 49 -1.98 -1.40 -12.49
C ALA A 49 -1.82 -1.93 -13.92
N CYS A 50 -0.74 -2.66 -14.20
CA CYS A 50 -0.53 -3.30 -15.50
C CYS A 50 -1.58 -4.38 -15.79
N TYR A 51 -1.93 -5.19 -14.79
CA TYR A 51 -2.96 -6.23 -14.90
C TYR A 51 -4.35 -5.63 -15.16
N ALA A 52 -4.71 -4.54 -14.47
CA ALA A 52 -5.94 -3.80 -14.74
C ALA A 52 -5.96 -3.24 -16.18
N ALA A 53 -4.83 -2.74 -16.68
CA ALA A 53 -4.72 -2.26 -18.06
C ALA A 53 -4.81 -3.37 -19.11
N GLU A 54 -4.33 -4.58 -18.81
CA GLU A 54 -4.49 -5.77 -19.65
C GLU A 54 -5.97 -6.19 -19.76
N ASN A 55 -6.72 -6.09 -18.66
CA ASN A 55 -8.17 -6.32 -18.63
C ASN A 55 -9.00 -5.19 -19.25
N LYS A 56 -8.35 -4.16 -19.83
CA LYS A 56 -8.96 -2.96 -20.42
C LYS A 56 -9.70 -2.05 -19.43
N ASP A 57 -9.46 -2.22 -18.13
CA ASP A 57 -10.00 -1.36 -17.07
C ASP A 57 -9.18 -0.05 -16.91
N MET A 58 -7.98 0.02 -17.50
CA MET A 58 -7.11 1.20 -17.49
C MET A 58 -6.57 1.57 -18.88
N PRO A 59 -6.13 2.83 -19.10
CA PRO A 59 -5.56 3.26 -20.38
C PRO A 59 -4.35 2.42 -20.81
N LYS A 60 -4.23 2.16 -22.12
CA LYS A 60 -3.19 1.30 -22.71
C LYS A 60 -1.74 1.68 -22.33
N GLY A 61 -1.51 2.92 -21.90
CA GLY A 61 -0.21 3.37 -21.40
C GLY A 61 0.28 2.63 -20.15
N PHE A 62 -0.63 2.17 -19.28
CA PHE A 62 -0.29 1.45 -18.04
C PHE A 62 0.09 -0.02 -18.28
N GLY A 63 -0.44 -0.64 -19.33
CA GLY A 63 -0.24 -2.06 -19.67
C GLY A 63 1.05 -2.36 -20.42
N ARG A 64 1.91 -1.36 -20.67
CA ARG A 64 3.14 -1.57 -21.42
C ARG A 64 4.18 -2.30 -20.58
N ARG A 65 4.42 -3.58 -20.88
CA ARG A 65 5.53 -4.36 -20.32
C ARG A 65 6.81 -4.21 -21.16
N SER A 66 7.97 -4.29 -20.50
CA SER A 66 9.26 -4.37 -21.19
C SER A 66 9.44 -5.73 -21.85
N SER A 67 9.82 -5.73 -23.14
CA SER A 67 10.01 -6.95 -23.93
C SER A 67 11.13 -7.86 -23.41
N LYS A 68 12.04 -7.36 -22.57
CA LYS A 68 13.20 -8.12 -22.10
C LYS A 68 12.94 -8.89 -20.80
N ASN A 69 12.21 -8.28 -19.86
CA ASN A 69 12.04 -8.80 -18.49
C ASN A 69 10.57 -8.86 -18.03
N ASN A 70 9.59 -8.63 -18.91
CA ASN A 70 8.15 -8.56 -18.58
C ASN A 70 7.77 -7.59 -17.44
N MET A 71 8.66 -6.64 -17.11
CA MET A 71 8.43 -5.66 -16.06
C MET A 71 7.41 -4.61 -16.51
N PRO A 72 6.51 -4.15 -15.62
CA PRO A 72 5.47 -3.16 -15.91
C PRO A 72 6.05 -1.73 -16.03
N VAL A 73 6.77 -1.46 -17.13
CA VAL A 73 7.46 -0.18 -17.36
C VAL A 73 6.47 0.97 -17.57
N GLY A 74 5.35 0.72 -18.27
CA GLY A 74 4.31 1.74 -18.49
C GLY A 74 3.70 2.26 -17.18
N SER A 75 3.34 1.35 -16.28
CA SER A 75 2.84 1.70 -14.95
C SER A 75 3.89 2.42 -14.09
N ALA A 76 5.15 1.97 -14.13
CA ALA A 76 6.23 2.61 -13.38
C ALA A 76 6.51 4.05 -13.85
N VAL A 77 6.56 4.28 -15.16
CA VAL A 77 6.75 5.61 -15.75
C VAL A 77 5.58 6.53 -15.39
N MET A 78 4.35 6.04 -15.49
CA MET A 78 3.17 6.85 -15.17
C MET A 78 3.12 7.22 -13.69
N ASN A 79 3.48 6.29 -12.79
CA ASN A 79 3.63 6.58 -11.37
C ASN A 79 4.71 7.65 -11.12
N GLY A 80 5.84 7.57 -11.84
CA GLY A 80 6.90 8.58 -11.78
C GLY A 80 6.47 9.97 -12.27
N ILE A 81 5.67 10.03 -13.33
CA ILE A 81 5.08 11.29 -13.84
C ILE A 81 4.16 11.90 -12.80
N VAL A 82 3.21 11.12 -12.26
CA VAL A 82 2.27 11.60 -11.22
C VAL A 82 3.02 12.08 -9.98
N ALA A 83 4.01 11.31 -9.50
CA ALA A 83 4.83 11.71 -8.36
C ALA A 83 5.58 13.02 -8.61
N SER A 84 6.15 13.19 -9.81
CA SER A 84 6.88 14.41 -10.18
C SER A 84 5.95 15.63 -10.22
N VAL A 85 4.75 15.49 -10.80
CA VAL A 85 3.73 16.55 -10.83
C VAL A 85 3.32 16.93 -9.40
N VAL A 86 3.07 15.95 -8.53
CA VAL A 86 2.71 16.21 -7.14
C VAL A 86 3.82 16.97 -6.40
N ILE A 87 5.08 16.60 -6.60
CA ILE A 87 6.23 17.30 -5.99
C ILE A 87 6.34 18.74 -6.51
N LEU A 88 6.09 18.98 -7.79
CA LEU A 88 6.12 20.32 -8.37
C LEU A 88 4.97 21.20 -7.88
N VAL A 89 3.79 20.62 -7.62
CA VAL A 89 2.61 21.34 -7.14
C VAL A 89 2.68 21.60 -5.63
N ALA A 90 3.34 20.72 -4.86
CA ALA A 90 3.39 20.80 -3.40
C ALA A 90 3.81 22.17 -2.83
N PRO A 91 4.84 22.88 -3.34
CA PRO A 91 5.24 24.19 -2.81
C PRO A 91 4.21 25.30 -3.02
N PHE A 92 3.28 25.13 -3.96
CA PHE A 92 2.25 26.13 -4.29
C PHE A 92 0.97 25.97 -3.46
N LEU A 93 0.83 24.87 -2.71
CA LEU A 93 -0.29 24.68 -1.81
C LEU A 93 -0.02 25.38 -0.46
N PRO A 94 -0.89 26.32 -0.03
CA PRO A 94 -0.72 27.08 1.20
C PRO A 94 -1.16 26.25 2.43
N ASN A 95 -0.58 25.06 2.62
CA ASN A 95 -0.89 24.19 3.74
C ASN A 95 0.39 23.63 4.36
N GLN A 96 0.62 23.91 5.65
CA GLN A 96 1.78 23.40 6.37
C GLN A 96 1.69 21.88 6.65
N ASP A 97 0.51 21.29 6.50
CA ASP A 97 0.20 19.89 6.70
C ASP A 97 -0.04 19.12 5.39
N LEU A 98 0.60 19.54 4.29
CA LEU A 98 0.52 18.85 3.00
C LEU A 98 0.82 17.36 3.11
N PHE A 99 1.85 17.01 3.90
CA PHE A 99 2.18 15.61 4.16
C PHE A 99 1.00 14.85 4.77
N TRP A 100 0.37 15.40 5.81
CA TRP A 100 -0.77 14.77 6.48
C TRP A 100 -1.99 14.70 5.58
N SER A 101 -2.21 15.71 4.75
CA SER A 101 -3.32 15.73 3.79
C SER A 101 -3.16 14.64 2.73
N PHE A 102 -1.96 14.49 2.14
CA PHE A 102 -1.69 13.41 1.17
C PHE A 102 -1.69 12.03 1.83
N PHE A 103 -1.18 11.93 3.06
CA PHE A 103 -1.23 10.69 3.83
C PHE A 103 -2.68 10.26 4.13
N ALA A 104 -3.52 11.18 4.60
CA ALA A 104 -4.93 10.94 4.85
C ALA A 104 -5.68 10.58 3.55
N LEU A 105 -5.43 11.31 2.45
CA LEU A 105 -5.99 11.00 1.15
C LEU A 105 -5.62 9.58 0.68
N ASN A 106 -4.36 9.18 0.84
CA ASN A 106 -3.91 7.82 0.51
C ASN A 106 -4.66 6.77 1.34
N LEU A 107 -4.79 6.98 2.65
CA LEU A 107 -5.53 6.08 3.53
C LEU A 107 -7.00 5.98 3.15
N VAL A 108 -7.67 7.11 2.90
CA VAL A 108 -9.08 7.13 2.50
C VAL A 108 -9.27 6.40 1.17
N MET A 109 -8.44 6.68 0.16
CA MET A 109 -8.49 5.98 -1.13
C MET A 109 -8.25 4.48 -0.97
N PHE A 110 -7.34 4.08 -0.09
CA PHE A 110 -7.07 2.67 0.21
C PHE A 110 -8.31 2.02 0.86
N LEU A 111 -8.88 2.62 1.90
CA LEU A 111 -10.07 2.08 2.59
C LEU A 111 -11.30 2.01 1.67
N LEU A 112 -11.51 3.02 0.82
CA LEU A 112 -12.58 3.01 -0.17
C LEU A 112 -12.43 1.85 -1.16
N ALA A 113 -11.20 1.51 -1.59
CA ALA A 113 -10.95 0.35 -2.44
C ALA A 113 -11.26 -0.99 -1.75
N TYR A 114 -11.28 -1.05 -0.42
CA TYR A 114 -11.70 -2.23 0.34
C TYR A 114 -13.23 -2.37 0.47
N LEU A 115 -13.99 -1.27 0.41
CA LEU A 115 -15.46 -1.32 0.48
C LEU A 115 -16.10 -2.34 -0.48
N PRO A 116 -15.74 -2.44 -1.78
CA PRO A 116 -16.31 -3.42 -2.69
C PRO A 116 -15.87 -4.87 -2.44
N VAL A 117 -14.82 -5.10 -1.66
CA VAL A 117 -14.33 -6.46 -1.33
C VAL A 117 -15.30 -7.18 -0.38
N PHE A 118 -15.87 -6.47 0.59
CA PHE A 118 -16.83 -7.02 1.56
C PHE A 118 -18.14 -7.55 0.93
N PRO A 119 -18.86 -6.82 0.05
CA PRO A 119 -20.04 -7.36 -0.61
C PRO A 119 -19.67 -8.43 -1.64
N ALA A 120 -18.49 -8.34 -2.26
CA ALA A 120 -17.99 -9.40 -3.15
C ALA A 120 -17.82 -10.72 -2.38
N PHE A 121 -17.31 -10.70 -1.14
CA PHE A 121 -17.21 -11.89 -0.29
C PHE A 121 -18.58 -12.56 -0.04
N LEU A 122 -19.60 -11.76 0.32
CA LEU A 122 -20.95 -12.28 0.53
C LEU A 122 -21.59 -12.79 -0.78
N LYS A 123 -21.37 -12.09 -1.89
CA LYS A 123 -21.87 -12.47 -3.23
C LYS A 123 -21.22 -13.77 -3.73
N LEU A 124 -19.90 -13.90 -3.59
CA LEU A 124 -19.15 -15.10 -3.96
C LEU A 124 -19.60 -16.34 -3.18
N ARG A 125 -20.05 -16.20 -1.94
CA ARG A 125 -20.57 -17.33 -1.15
C ARG A 125 -21.97 -17.77 -1.59
N LYS A 126 -22.73 -16.89 -2.25
CA LYS A 126 -24.06 -17.20 -2.80
C LYS A 126 -24.00 -17.76 -4.22
N ILE A 127 -23.15 -17.18 -5.07
CA ILE A 127 -23.10 -17.50 -6.51
C ILE A 127 -22.21 -18.71 -6.77
N ASP A 128 -21.11 -18.88 -6.01
CA ASP A 128 -20.20 -20.01 -6.18
C ASP A 128 -19.86 -20.67 -4.83
N PRO A 129 -20.83 -21.39 -4.22
CA PRO A 129 -20.63 -22.08 -2.95
C PRO A 129 -19.85 -23.39 -3.06
N HIS A 130 -19.70 -23.93 -4.28
CA HIS A 130 -19.15 -25.27 -4.53
C HIS A 130 -17.66 -25.28 -4.91
N THR A 131 -17.03 -24.12 -5.15
CA THR A 131 -15.57 -24.05 -5.32
C THR A 131 -14.85 -24.56 -4.06
N GLU A 132 -13.88 -25.47 -4.24
CA GLU A 132 -12.95 -25.80 -3.16
C GLU A 132 -12.09 -24.57 -2.83
N ARG A 133 -12.16 -24.12 -1.57
CA ARG A 133 -11.37 -23.00 -1.06
C ARG A 133 -10.41 -23.54 -0.01
N PRO A 134 -9.07 -23.40 -0.18
CA PRO A 134 -8.09 -23.86 0.80
C PRO A 134 -8.32 -23.31 2.21
N PHE A 135 -8.96 -22.14 2.32
CA PHE A 135 -9.39 -21.55 3.56
C PHE A 135 -10.87 -21.13 3.47
N LYS A 136 -11.70 -21.64 4.39
CA LYS A 136 -13.13 -21.33 4.48
C LYS A 136 -13.48 -20.88 5.88
N VAL A 137 -13.95 -19.63 6.01
CA VAL A 137 -14.43 -19.10 7.28
C VAL A 137 -15.73 -19.84 7.66
N SER A 138 -15.63 -20.65 8.71
CA SER A 138 -16.76 -21.30 9.38
C SER A 138 -17.58 -20.27 10.15
N GLY A 139 -18.90 -20.36 10.07
CA GLY A 139 -19.81 -19.40 10.71
C GLY A 139 -21.21 -19.42 10.10
N SER A 140 -22.20 -19.01 10.88
CA SER A 140 -23.58 -18.82 10.41
C SER A 140 -23.66 -17.66 9.42
N GLU A 141 -24.68 -17.63 8.55
CA GLU A 141 -24.87 -16.53 7.60
C GLU A 141 -24.96 -15.16 8.28
N GLY A 142 -25.54 -15.10 9.49
CA GLY A 142 -25.62 -13.88 10.30
C GLY A 142 -24.26 -13.40 10.79
N PHE A 143 -23.43 -14.31 11.30
CA PHE A 143 -22.07 -13.99 11.74
C PHE A 143 -21.21 -13.47 10.59
N LEU A 144 -21.32 -14.08 9.40
CA LEU A 144 -20.56 -13.67 8.22
C LEU A 144 -21.02 -12.32 7.67
N LYS A 145 -22.34 -12.04 7.70
CA LYS A 145 -22.87 -10.71 7.37
C LYS A 145 -22.37 -9.66 8.36
N MET A 146 -22.38 -9.95 9.67
CA MET A 146 -21.83 -9.04 10.69
C MET A 146 -20.34 -8.77 10.44
N LEU A 147 -19.56 -9.80 10.14
CA LEU A 147 -18.11 -9.70 9.90
C LEU A 147 -17.79 -8.90 8.63
N ALA A 148 -18.69 -8.87 7.64
CA ALA A 148 -18.55 -8.06 6.44
C ALA A 148 -19.09 -6.62 6.60
N VAL A 149 -20.18 -6.44 7.36
CA VAL A 149 -20.86 -5.14 7.52
C VAL A 149 -20.20 -4.27 8.57
N LEU A 150 -19.69 -4.85 9.66
CA LEU A 150 -19.04 -4.09 10.74
C LEU A 150 -17.82 -3.29 10.24
N PRO A 151 -16.86 -3.88 9.49
CA PRO A 151 -15.76 -3.11 8.92
C PRO A 151 -16.22 -2.07 7.91
N MET A 152 -17.29 -2.35 7.16
CA MET A 152 -17.85 -1.42 6.18
C MET A 152 -18.41 -0.16 6.84
N ILE A 153 -19.09 -0.31 7.98
CA ILE A 153 -19.59 0.82 8.79
C ILE A 153 -18.43 1.59 9.43
N MET A 154 -17.36 0.92 9.86
CA MET A 154 -16.20 1.61 10.44
C MET A 154 -15.40 2.43 9.43
N ILE A 155 -15.47 2.09 8.14
CA ILE A 155 -14.77 2.79 7.06
C ILE A 155 -15.54 4.03 6.58
N LEU A 156 -16.88 4.01 6.68
CA LEU A 156 -17.77 5.11 6.28
C LEU A 156 -17.89 6.17 7.38
#